data_AF-W2WCT5-F1
#
_entry.id   AF-W2WCT5-F1
#
_cell.length_a   1.000
_cell.length_b   1.000
_cell.length_c   1.000
_cell.angle_alpha   90.00
_cell.angle_beta   90.00
_cell.angle_gamma   90.00
#
_symmetry.space_group_name_H-M   'P 1'
#
loop_
_entity.id
_entity.type
_entity.pdbx_description
1 polymer ?
#
loop_
_entity_poly.entity_id
_entity_poly.type
_entity_poly.pdbx_seq_one_letter_code
_entity_poly.pdbx_strand_id
1 'polypeptide(L)'
;MDAAELFSVAHDTLTRTVLRVRDGEQRATTGTLLSPDAVQAVVLLFAMTLLPVLVRVRILYTFCWAAFTVVAHVTESEAALGMATSLGLTIMMGWYSLRTLDRATFMGILQGWFGLLSKYWPFRLLANSVDLLLHMGVPLTLAFCYLPLVRVWMTLPILIFSQLWIKLVAGGDLCLSGNDVYHIYPPRPKAFWLAVRKIELIYNFTVPTFCVLAYRAGFHEFVVNCLLKPSL
;
A
#
# COMPACT_ATOMS: atom_id res chain seq x y z
N MET A 1 14.59 -25.78 4.79
CA MET A 1 13.38 -25.51 4.01
C MET A 1 13.81 -25.30 2.57
N ASP A 2 13.45 -26.23 1.70
CA ASP A 2 13.76 -26.13 0.27
C ASP A 2 12.84 -25.09 -0.41
N ALA A 3 13.25 -24.54 -1.54
CA ALA A 3 12.47 -23.58 -2.31
C ALA A 3 11.10 -24.15 -2.72
N ALA A 4 11.03 -25.45 -3.01
CA ALA A 4 9.78 -26.16 -3.30
C ALA A 4 8.82 -26.19 -2.09
N GLU A 5 9.37 -26.38 -0.89
CA GLU A 5 8.61 -26.41 0.35
C GLU A 5 8.07 -25.02 0.71
N LEU A 6 8.91 -23.97 0.58
CA LEU A 6 8.48 -22.57 0.72
C LEU A 6 7.35 -22.23 -0.26
N PHE A 7 7.47 -22.66 -1.52
CA PHE A 7 6.46 -22.39 -2.54
C PHE A 7 5.14 -23.09 -2.22
N SER A 8 5.18 -24.34 -1.76
CA SER A 8 3.99 -25.08 -1.33
C SER A 8 3.29 -24.38 -0.16
N VAL A 9 4.04 -23.99 0.87
CA VAL A 9 3.49 -23.29 2.04
C VAL A 9 2.88 -21.94 1.64
N ALA A 10 3.54 -21.19 0.75
CA ALA A 10 3.03 -19.93 0.24
C ALA A 10 1.72 -20.14 -0.55
N HIS A 11 1.69 -21.13 -1.44
CA HIS A 11 0.50 -21.48 -2.21
C HIS A 11 -0.68 -21.85 -1.30
N ASP A 12 -0.48 -22.75 -0.36
CA ASP A 12 -1.54 -23.19 0.58
C ASP A 12 -2.06 -22.03 1.44
N THR A 13 -1.17 -21.15 1.88
CA THR A 13 -1.52 -19.97 2.67
C THR A 13 -2.37 -18.99 1.86
N LEU A 14 -1.99 -18.72 0.61
CA LEU A 14 -2.75 -17.86 -0.30
C LEU A 14 -4.12 -18.47 -0.60
N THR A 15 -4.18 -19.75 -0.95
CA THR A 15 -5.42 -20.45 -1.24
C THR A 15 -6.38 -20.41 -0.07
N ARG A 16 -5.91 -20.75 1.13
CA ARG A 16 -6.71 -20.70 2.36
C ARG A 16 -7.25 -19.29 2.63
N THR A 17 -6.40 -18.27 2.44
CA THR A 17 -6.78 -16.87 2.68
C THR A 17 -7.87 -16.42 1.70
N VAL A 18 -7.70 -16.69 0.41
CA VAL A 18 -8.69 -16.35 -0.64
C VAL A 18 -10.03 -17.03 -0.37
N LEU A 19 -10.03 -18.33 -0.05
CA LEU A 19 -11.26 -19.06 0.26
C LEU A 19 -11.95 -18.53 1.51
N ARG A 20 -11.20 -18.24 2.58
CA ARG A 20 -11.74 -17.63 3.80
C ARG A 20 -12.44 -16.30 3.51
N VAL A 21 -11.81 -15.42 2.73
CA VAL A 21 -12.37 -14.11 2.38
C VAL A 21 -13.63 -14.27 1.53
N ARG A 22 -13.63 -15.21 0.57
CA ARG A 22 -14.79 -15.50 -0.28
C ARG A 22 -16.00 -15.98 0.53
N ASP A 23 -15.79 -16.89 1.46
CA ASP A 23 -16.86 -17.42 2.33
C ASP A 23 -17.38 -16.37 3.32
N GLY A 24 -16.51 -15.45 3.75
CA GLY A 24 -16.86 -14.31 4.61
C GLY A 24 -17.70 -13.26 3.88
N GLU A 25 -17.35 -12.92 2.64
CA GLU A 25 -18.06 -11.93 1.83
C GLU A 25 -19.51 -12.33 1.56
N GLN A 26 -19.77 -13.61 1.27
CA GLN A 26 -21.14 -14.11 1.07
C GLN A 26 -22.04 -13.86 2.28
N ARG A 27 -21.47 -13.74 3.49
CA ARG A 27 -22.19 -13.39 4.72
C ARG A 27 -22.30 -11.88 4.96
N ALA A 28 -21.41 -11.08 4.40
CA ALA A 28 -21.19 -9.67 4.76
C ALA A 28 -21.69 -8.63 3.73
N THR A 29 -22.51 -9.04 2.75
CA THR A 29 -23.10 -8.18 1.70
C THR A 29 -24.00 -7.03 2.23
N THR A 30 -24.12 -6.88 3.55
CA THR A 30 -24.89 -5.84 4.27
C THR A 30 -24.04 -4.92 5.17
N GLY A 31 -22.71 -4.93 5.06
CA GLY A 31 -21.82 -4.07 5.85
C GLY A 31 -22.03 -2.57 5.63
N THR A 32 -22.58 -1.88 6.62
CA THR A 32 -22.77 -0.42 6.65
C THR A 32 -21.52 0.30 7.19
N LEU A 33 -21.33 1.58 6.81
CA LEU A 33 -20.24 2.47 7.27
C LEU A 33 -20.08 2.53 8.81
N LEU A 34 -21.16 2.20 9.54
CA LEU A 34 -21.25 2.26 11.00
C LEU A 34 -20.97 0.91 11.68
N SER A 35 -20.46 -0.09 10.95
CA SER A 35 -20.05 -1.33 11.61
C SER A 35 -18.90 -1.07 12.59
N PRO A 36 -18.84 -1.77 13.73
CA PRO A 36 -17.72 -1.63 14.67
C PRO A 36 -16.35 -1.84 14.01
N ASP A 37 -16.27 -2.79 13.07
CA ASP A 37 -15.07 -3.07 12.29
C ASP A 37 -14.66 -1.88 11.40
N ALA A 38 -15.61 -1.24 10.71
CA ALA A 38 -15.35 -0.06 9.89
C ALA A 38 -14.85 1.12 10.76
N VAL A 39 -15.50 1.35 11.90
CA VAL A 39 -15.10 2.42 12.84
C VAL A 39 -13.69 2.16 13.37
N GLN A 40 -13.42 0.94 13.83
CA GLN A 40 -12.10 0.53 14.32
C GLN A 40 -11.02 0.73 13.24
N ALA A 41 -11.29 0.31 12.02
CA ALA A 41 -10.35 0.42 10.90
C ALA A 41 -10.03 1.89 10.56
N VAL A 42 -11.03 2.78 10.58
CA VAL A 42 -10.83 4.22 10.34
C VAL A 42 -10.03 4.87 11.48
N VAL A 43 -10.36 4.54 12.73
CA VAL A 43 -9.62 5.03 13.91
C VAL A 43 -8.16 4.59 13.85
N LEU A 44 -7.93 3.31 13.52
CA LEU A 44 -6.59 2.75 13.38
C LEU A 44 -5.81 3.44 12.25
N LEU A 45 -6.45 3.69 11.11
CA LEU A 45 -5.82 4.38 9.99
C LEU A 45 -5.36 5.79 10.40
N PHE A 46 -6.20 6.55 11.09
CA PHE A 46 -5.82 7.89 11.56
C PHE A 46 -4.76 7.85 12.65
N ALA A 47 -4.76 6.84 13.54
CA ALA A 47 -3.70 6.66 14.53
C ALA A 47 -2.32 6.50 13.89
N MET A 48 -2.23 5.91 12.69
CA MET A 48 -0.97 5.78 11.93
C MET A 48 -0.39 7.12 11.46
N THR A 49 -1.19 8.19 11.41
CA THR A 49 -0.68 9.55 11.17
C THR A 49 -0.22 10.25 12.44
N LEU A 50 -0.76 9.87 13.61
CA LEU A 50 -0.45 10.50 14.89
C LEU A 50 0.85 9.98 15.48
N LEU A 51 1.13 8.68 15.35
CA LEU A 51 2.34 8.07 15.90
C LEU A 51 3.63 8.81 15.47
N PRO A 52 3.86 9.10 14.18
CA PRO A 52 5.06 9.82 13.74
C PRO A 52 5.16 11.24 14.30
N VAL A 53 4.03 11.91 14.48
CA VAL A 53 3.96 13.25 15.09
C VAL A 53 4.40 13.19 16.54
N LEU A 54 3.92 12.20 17.30
CA LEU A 54 4.27 12.02 18.71
C LEU A 54 5.76 11.72 18.90
N VAL A 55 6.35 10.89 18.03
CA VAL A 55 7.79 10.58 18.07
C VAL A 55 8.66 11.61 17.35
N ARG A 56 8.05 12.64 16.72
CA ARG A 56 8.72 13.69 15.93
C ARG A 56 9.59 13.13 14.79
N VAL A 57 9.14 12.05 14.15
CA VAL A 57 9.84 11.43 13.02
C VAL A 57 9.06 11.66 11.74
N ARG A 58 9.75 12.10 10.69
CA ARG A 58 9.19 12.16 9.33
C ARG A 58 9.34 10.79 8.68
N ILE A 59 8.24 10.07 8.51
CA ILE A 59 8.22 8.77 7.83
C ILE A 59 7.44 8.85 6.53
N LEU A 60 7.83 8.04 5.54
CA LEU A 60 7.08 7.95 4.28
C LEU A 60 5.70 7.34 4.50
N TYR A 61 4.78 7.76 3.64
CA TYR A 61 3.44 7.21 3.52
C TYR A 61 3.43 5.67 3.45
N THR A 62 4.37 5.07 2.71
CA THR A 62 4.53 3.61 2.61
C THR A 62 4.78 2.94 3.96
N PHE A 63 5.51 3.56 4.89
CA PHE A 63 5.75 2.95 6.21
C PHE A 63 4.51 3.03 7.10
N CYS A 64 3.75 4.13 7.05
CA CYS A 64 2.45 4.22 7.71
C CYS A 64 1.51 3.12 7.20
N TRP A 65 1.48 2.91 5.88
CA TRP A 65 0.70 1.84 5.27
C TRP A 65 1.19 0.45 5.68
N ALA A 66 2.49 0.19 5.69
CA ALA A 66 3.03 -1.12 6.09
C ALA A 66 2.64 -1.46 7.54
N ALA A 67 2.77 -0.49 8.46
CA ALA A 67 2.34 -0.65 9.84
C ALA A 67 0.82 -0.89 9.94
N PHE A 68 0.02 -0.12 9.21
CA PHE A 68 -1.43 -0.30 9.13
C PHE A 68 -1.82 -1.70 8.64
N THR A 69 -1.18 -2.18 7.56
CA THR A 69 -1.41 -3.51 7.00
C THR A 69 -1.08 -4.62 8.00
N VAL A 70 0.03 -4.50 8.73
CA VAL A 70 0.40 -5.47 9.78
C VAL A 70 -0.67 -5.49 10.87
N VAL A 71 -1.08 -4.33 11.38
CA VAL A 71 -2.11 -4.28 12.42
C VAL A 71 -3.45 -4.81 11.90
N ALA A 72 -3.83 -4.50 10.66
CA ALA A 72 -5.04 -5.03 10.03
C ALA A 72 -5.08 -6.57 10.01
N HIS A 73 -3.94 -7.22 9.73
CA HIS A 73 -3.82 -8.68 9.80
C HIS A 73 -3.91 -9.19 11.24
N VAL A 74 -3.21 -8.54 12.18
CA VAL A 74 -3.21 -8.95 13.60
C VAL A 74 -4.61 -8.82 14.21
N THR A 75 -5.37 -7.81 13.82
CA THR A 75 -6.75 -7.61 14.30
C THR A 75 -7.79 -8.36 13.47
N GLU A 76 -7.39 -9.05 12.40
CA GLU A 76 -8.27 -9.69 11.42
C GLU A 76 -9.43 -8.78 10.93
N SER A 77 -9.16 -7.47 10.79
CA SER A 77 -10.20 -6.49 10.44
C SER A 77 -10.39 -6.44 8.92
N GLU A 78 -11.56 -6.86 8.46
CA GLU A 78 -11.88 -6.91 7.03
C GLU A 78 -11.90 -5.51 6.41
N ALA A 79 -12.48 -4.53 7.10
CA ALA A 79 -12.47 -3.13 6.66
C ALA A 79 -11.05 -2.57 6.60
N ALA A 80 -10.19 -2.89 7.57
CA ALA A 80 -8.81 -2.44 7.56
C ALA A 80 -8.00 -3.10 6.43
N LEU A 81 -8.21 -4.39 6.17
CA LEU A 81 -7.58 -5.12 5.06
C LEU A 81 -8.04 -4.58 3.69
N GLY A 82 -9.31 -4.24 3.52
CA GLY A 82 -9.82 -3.60 2.31
C GLY A 82 -9.21 -2.20 2.08
N MET A 83 -9.10 -1.39 3.14
CA MET A 83 -8.41 -0.10 3.08
C MET A 83 -6.92 -0.25 2.78
N ALA A 84 -6.23 -1.19 3.44
CA ALA A 84 -4.83 -1.49 3.23
C ALA A 84 -4.56 -1.94 1.79
N THR A 85 -5.46 -2.74 1.20
CA THR A 85 -5.38 -3.17 -0.19
C THR A 85 -5.45 -1.98 -1.16
N SER A 86 -6.43 -1.09 -0.96
CA SER A 86 -6.59 0.10 -1.79
C SER A 86 -5.40 1.05 -1.67
N LEU A 87 -4.93 1.30 -0.44
CA LEU A 87 -3.75 2.11 -0.16
C LEU A 87 -2.49 1.52 -0.78
N GLY A 88 -2.31 0.20 -0.68
CA GLY A 88 -1.16 -0.51 -1.24
C GLY A 88 -1.10 -0.36 -2.76
N LEU A 89 -2.24 -0.49 -3.44
CA LEU A 89 -2.34 -0.26 -4.88
C LEU A 89 -2.08 1.20 -5.25
N THR A 90 -2.58 2.18 -4.50
CA THR A 90 -2.25 3.59 -4.70
C THR A 90 -0.75 3.85 -4.52
N ILE A 91 -0.14 3.27 -3.49
CA ILE A 91 1.30 3.39 -3.23
C ILE A 91 2.11 2.80 -4.39
N MET A 92 1.76 1.59 -4.84
CA MET A 92 2.37 0.95 -6.00
C MET A 92 2.30 1.85 -7.23
N MET A 93 1.11 2.38 -7.55
CA MET A 93 0.90 3.28 -8.69
C MET A 93 1.70 4.57 -8.56
N GLY A 94 1.67 5.23 -7.40
CA GLY A 94 2.45 6.44 -7.13
C GLY A 94 3.96 6.21 -7.29
N TRP A 95 4.45 5.10 -6.73
CA TRP A 95 5.86 4.74 -6.75
C TRP A 95 6.38 4.43 -8.16
N TYR A 96 5.65 3.63 -8.94
CA TYR A 96 6.05 3.30 -10.32
C TYR A 96 5.78 4.44 -11.31
N SER A 97 4.81 5.32 -11.04
CA SER A 97 4.68 6.59 -11.77
C SER A 97 5.89 7.49 -11.51
N LEU A 98 6.37 7.60 -10.27
CA LEU A 98 7.60 8.34 -9.97
C LEU A 98 8.80 7.74 -10.69
N ARG A 99 8.95 6.40 -10.70
CA ARG A 99 10.01 5.71 -11.45
C ARG A 99 9.99 6.05 -12.94
N THR A 100 8.79 6.18 -13.51
CA THR A 100 8.59 6.42 -14.94
C THR A 100 8.79 7.88 -15.30
N LEU A 101 8.22 8.80 -14.52
CA LEU A 101 8.22 10.24 -14.79
C LEU A 101 9.52 10.92 -14.34
N ASP A 102 10.17 10.41 -13.29
CA ASP A 102 11.42 10.97 -12.77
C ASP A 102 12.28 9.90 -12.08
N ARG A 103 13.00 9.16 -12.92
CA ARG A 103 13.91 8.09 -12.48
C ARG A 103 14.99 8.58 -11.52
N ALA A 104 15.46 9.82 -11.64
CA ALA A 104 16.51 10.34 -10.77
C ALA A 104 15.97 10.58 -9.34
N THR A 105 14.77 11.15 -9.21
CA THR A 105 14.11 11.26 -7.90
C THR A 105 13.80 9.89 -7.30
N PHE A 106 13.30 8.96 -8.12
CA PHE A 106 13.08 7.56 -7.70
C PHE A 106 14.35 6.92 -7.13
N MET A 107 15.47 6.96 -7.87
CA MET A 107 16.73 6.37 -7.42
C MET A 107 17.27 7.05 -6.16
N GLY A 108 17.10 8.38 -6.05
CA GLY A 108 17.48 9.14 -4.87
C GLY A 108 16.73 8.70 -3.61
N ILE A 109 15.44 8.39 -3.72
CA ILE A 109 14.64 7.87 -2.59
C ILE A 109 15.01 6.42 -2.29
N LEU A 110 15.07 5.57 -3.32
CA LEU A 110 15.36 4.14 -3.18
C LEU A 110 16.72 3.89 -2.52
N GLN A 111 17.74 4.64 -2.93
CA GLN A 111 19.11 4.47 -2.44
C GLN A 111 19.42 5.29 -1.19
N GLY A 112 18.61 6.30 -0.88
CA GLY A 112 18.83 7.21 0.25
C GLY A 112 19.04 6.49 1.58
N TRP A 113 18.27 5.41 1.83
CA TRP A 113 18.38 4.59 3.03
C TRP A 113 19.77 3.98 3.28
N PHE A 114 20.50 3.66 2.22
CA PHE A 114 21.83 3.08 2.33
C PHE A 114 22.94 4.13 2.18
N GLY A 115 22.61 5.38 1.85
CA GLY A 115 23.56 6.48 1.67
C GLY A 115 24.74 6.07 0.77
N LEU A 116 25.97 6.20 1.28
CA LEU A 116 27.20 5.80 0.57
C LEU A 116 27.26 4.30 0.24
N LEU A 117 26.66 3.44 1.07
CA LEU A 117 26.69 1.99 0.88
C LEU A 117 25.95 1.54 -0.38
N SER A 118 25.01 2.36 -0.86
CA SER A 118 24.27 2.12 -2.12
C SER A 118 25.16 2.03 -3.36
N LYS A 119 26.43 2.49 -3.28
CA LYS A 119 27.44 2.32 -4.33
C LYS A 119 27.86 0.87 -4.53
N TYR A 120 27.81 0.05 -3.48
CA TYR A 120 28.21 -1.35 -3.54
C TYR A 120 27.06 -2.23 -4.04
N TRP A 121 27.39 -3.19 -4.89
CA TRP A 121 26.42 -4.08 -5.52
C TRP A 121 25.49 -4.81 -4.54
N PRO A 122 25.96 -5.36 -3.39
CA PRO A 122 25.07 -6.06 -2.46
C PRO A 122 23.97 -5.17 -1.86
N PHE A 123 24.31 -3.96 -1.43
CA PHE A 123 23.34 -3.03 -0.85
C PHE A 123 22.37 -2.50 -1.91
N ARG A 124 22.86 -2.29 -3.13
CA ARG A 124 21.98 -1.95 -4.26
C ARG A 124 21.01 -3.09 -4.56
N LEU A 125 21.48 -4.33 -4.58
CA LEU A 125 20.62 -5.49 -4.80
C LEU A 125 19.56 -5.59 -3.68
N LEU A 126 19.99 -5.48 -2.42
CA LEU A 126 19.10 -5.50 -1.26
C LEU A 126 18.02 -4.40 -1.35
N ALA A 127 18.39 -3.17 -1.67
CA ALA A 127 17.46 -2.06 -1.85
C ALA A 127 16.41 -2.38 -2.93
N ASN A 128 16.85 -2.89 -4.09
CA ASN A 128 15.95 -3.26 -5.18
C ASN A 128 15.05 -4.46 -4.83
N SER A 129 15.54 -5.43 -4.07
CA SER A 129 14.74 -6.57 -3.60
C SER A 129 13.67 -6.11 -2.61
N VAL A 130 14.03 -5.29 -1.63
CA VAL A 130 13.07 -4.70 -0.68
C VAL A 130 12.06 -3.83 -1.41
N ASP A 131 12.50 -3.04 -2.37
CA ASP A 131 11.62 -2.22 -3.22
C ASP A 131 10.58 -3.05 -3.95
N LEU A 132 11.03 -4.10 -4.65
CA LEU A 132 10.16 -4.99 -5.40
C LEU A 132 9.16 -5.68 -4.47
N LEU A 133 9.60 -6.16 -3.31
CA LEU A 133 8.70 -6.80 -2.35
C LEU A 133 7.69 -5.81 -1.77
N LEU A 134 8.13 -4.62 -1.33
CA LEU A 134 7.29 -3.66 -0.61
C LEU A 134 6.32 -2.93 -1.53
N HIS A 135 6.76 -2.52 -2.73
CA HIS A 135 5.97 -1.68 -3.63
C HIS A 135 5.27 -2.47 -4.75
N MET A 136 5.59 -3.75 -4.96
CA MET A 136 4.91 -4.61 -5.94
C MET A 136 4.38 -5.89 -5.29
N GLY A 137 5.25 -6.69 -4.67
CA GLY A 137 4.90 -8.00 -4.12
C GLY A 137 3.74 -7.92 -3.12
N VAL A 138 3.91 -7.19 -2.03
CA VAL A 138 2.90 -7.05 -0.97
C VAL A 138 1.59 -6.44 -1.52
N PRO A 139 1.58 -5.31 -2.26
CA PRO A 139 0.35 -4.77 -2.84
C PRO A 139 -0.39 -5.77 -3.74
N LEU A 140 0.31 -6.52 -4.59
CA LEU A 140 -0.31 -7.52 -5.45
C LEU A 140 -0.85 -8.71 -4.66
N THR A 141 -0.14 -9.16 -3.62
CA THR A 141 -0.65 -10.20 -2.71
C THR A 141 -1.90 -9.74 -1.99
N LEU A 142 -1.94 -8.50 -1.49
CA LEU A 142 -3.14 -7.93 -0.87
C LEU A 142 -4.29 -7.84 -1.88
N ALA A 143 -4.03 -7.35 -3.09
CA ALA A 143 -5.06 -7.30 -4.14
C ALA A 143 -5.57 -8.72 -4.46
N PHE A 144 -4.68 -9.70 -4.57
CA PHE A 144 -5.07 -11.07 -4.83
C PHE A 144 -5.94 -11.67 -3.69
N CYS A 145 -5.63 -11.37 -2.44
CA CYS A 145 -6.35 -11.95 -1.29
C CYS A 145 -7.61 -11.17 -0.89
N TYR A 146 -7.59 -9.85 -1.01
CA TYR A 146 -8.50 -8.95 -0.30
C TYR A 146 -9.19 -7.91 -1.19
N LEU A 147 -9.03 -7.96 -2.52
CA LEU A 147 -9.83 -7.12 -3.43
C LEU A 147 -11.34 -7.20 -3.16
N PRO A 148 -11.93 -8.38 -2.84
CA PRO A 148 -13.35 -8.48 -2.51
C PRO A 148 -13.77 -7.69 -1.27
N LEU A 149 -12.83 -7.25 -0.43
CA LEU A 149 -13.12 -6.45 0.77
C LEU A 149 -13.14 -4.95 0.47
N VAL A 150 -12.66 -4.50 -0.68
CA VAL A 150 -12.62 -3.08 -1.04
C VAL A 150 -14.04 -2.56 -1.26
N ARG A 151 -14.33 -1.38 -0.70
CA ARG A 151 -15.63 -0.69 -0.83
C ARG A 151 -15.41 0.78 -1.19
N VAL A 152 -16.34 1.36 -1.96
CA VAL A 152 -16.25 2.76 -2.41
C VAL A 152 -16.21 3.75 -1.23
N TRP A 153 -16.88 3.44 -0.12
CA TRP A 153 -16.89 4.33 1.05
C TRP A 153 -15.50 4.52 1.66
N MET A 154 -14.59 3.55 1.49
CA MET A 154 -13.21 3.59 1.99
C MET A 154 -12.39 4.73 1.37
N THR A 155 -12.81 5.26 0.23
CA THR A 155 -12.19 6.43 -0.42
C THR A 155 -12.13 7.64 0.52
N LEU A 156 -13.20 7.91 1.26
CA LEU A 156 -13.28 9.08 2.13
C LEU A 156 -12.22 9.06 3.25
N PRO A 157 -12.14 8.02 4.12
CA PRO A 157 -11.11 7.97 5.14
C PRO A 157 -9.69 7.91 4.56
N ILE A 158 -9.48 7.26 3.40
CA ILE A 158 -8.18 7.23 2.72
C ILE A 158 -7.74 8.64 2.30
N LEU A 159 -8.64 9.44 1.72
CA LEU A 159 -8.33 10.83 1.32
C LEU A 159 -8.04 11.71 2.52
N ILE A 160 -8.83 11.58 3.60
CA ILE A 160 -8.60 12.31 4.85
C ILE A 160 -7.24 11.93 5.44
N PHE A 161 -6.93 10.63 5.48
CA PHE A 161 -5.64 10.11 5.95
C PHE A 161 -4.46 10.69 5.16
N SER A 162 -4.53 10.69 3.82
CA SER A 162 -3.51 11.31 2.96
C SER A 162 -3.32 12.80 3.29
N GLN A 163 -4.40 13.57 3.46
CA GLN A 163 -4.29 14.98 3.83
C GLN A 163 -3.71 15.19 5.24
N LEU A 164 -4.11 14.36 6.21
CA LEU A 164 -3.58 14.40 7.57
C LEU A 164 -2.09 14.08 7.58
N TRP A 165 -1.67 13.03 6.86
CA TRP A 165 -0.26 12.66 6.77
C TRP A 165 0.57 13.77 6.12
N ILE A 166 0.12 14.37 5.00
CA ILE A 166 0.82 15.49 4.36
C ILE A 166 0.96 16.66 5.33
N LYS A 167 -0.12 17.04 6.02
CA LYS A 167 -0.13 18.21 6.89
C LYS A 167 0.68 18.01 8.16
N LEU A 168 0.56 16.84 8.79
CA LEU A 168 1.10 16.58 10.13
C LEU A 168 2.47 15.91 10.12
N VAL A 169 2.73 15.00 9.16
CA VAL A 169 3.95 14.19 9.12
C VAL A 169 4.93 14.71 8.07
N ALA A 170 4.46 15.03 6.87
CA ALA A 170 5.33 15.53 5.80
C ALA A 170 5.70 17.02 5.94
N GLY A 171 5.07 17.76 6.87
CA GLY A 171 5.35 19.18 7.10
C GLY A 171 4.65 20.12 6.11
N GLY A 172 3.54 19.68 5.51
CA GLY A 172 2.68 20.48 4.63
C GLY A 172 2.95 20.35 3.14
N ASP A 173 4.06 19.72 2.75
CA ASP A 173 4.41 19.39 1.36
C ASP A 173 5.04 18.00 1.30
N LEU A 174 4.96 17.33 0.14
CA LEU A 174 5.64 16.06 -0.12
C LEU A 174 7.16 16.23 -0.33
N CYS A 175 7.62 17.47 -0.34
CA CYS A 175 9.04 17.78 -0.43
C CYS A 175 9.79 17.11 0.72
N LEU A 176 10.72 16.23 0.38
CA LEU A 176 11.57 15.52 1.33
C LEU A 176 12.60 16.44 2.03
N SER A 177 12.52 17.76 1.82
CA SER A 177 13.39 18.74 2.46
C SER A 177 13.20 18.69 3.98
N GLY A 178 14.25 18.26 4.69
CA GLY A 178 14.22 18.01 6.15
C GLY A 178 14.04 16.54 6.53
N ASN A 179 14.14 15.61 5.59
CA ASN A 179 14.45 14.22 5.87
C ASN A 179 15.91 13.95 5.46
N ASP A 180 16.78 13.78 6.46
CA ASP A 180 18.22 13.60 6.25
C ASP A 180 18.59 12.29 5.54
N VAL A 181 17.62 11.38 5.37
CA VAL A 181 17.81 10.12 4.63
C VAL A 181 17.76 10.34 3.12
N TYR A 182 17.02 11.34 2.63
CA TYR A 182 16.77 11.51 1.19
C TYR A 182 17.45 12.73 0.62
N HIS A 183 18.50 12.48 -0.16
CA HIS A 183 19.21 13.52 -0.90
C HIS A 183 18.92 13.38 -2.39
N ILE A 184 18.00 14.22 -2.90
CA ILE A 184 17.69 14.29 -4.33
C ILE A 184 18.52 15.40 -4.95
N TYR A 185 19.41 15.03 -5.87
CA TYR A 185 20.25 15.98 -6.60
C TYR A 185 20.04 15.86 -8.13
N PRO A 186 19.74 16.97 -8.84
CA PRO A 186 19.45 18.30 -8.30
C PRO A 186 18.12 18.34 -7.51
N PRO A 187 17.94 19.28 -6.57
CA PRO A 187 16.68 19.40 -5.84
C PRO A 187 15.52 19.69 -6.80
N ARG A 188 14.34 19.11 -6.52
CA ARG A 188 13.15 19.31 -7.36
C ARG A 188 12.39 20.58 -6.99
N PRO A 189 11.88 21.34 -7.98
CA PRO A 189 11.16 22.58 -7.73
C PRO A 189 9.83 22.30 -7.01
N LYS A 190 9.28 23.29 -6.29
CA LYS A 190 7.99 23.16 -5.59
C LYS A 190 6.84 22.69 -6.48
N ALA A 191 6.83 23.10 -7.76
CA ALA A 191 5.82 22.67 -8.73
C ALA A 191 5.80 21.15 -8.95
N PHE A 192 6.96 20.49 -8.85
CA PHE A 192 7.06 19.04 -8.93
C PHE A 192 6.34 18.37 -7.75
N TRP A 193 6.63 18.80 -6.52
CA TRP A 193 6.02 18.22 -5.31
C TRP A 193 4.50 18.47 -5.24
N LEU A 194 4.05 19.62 -5.74
CA LEU A 194 2.63 19.90 -5.91
C LEU A 194 1.97 18.95 -6.92
N ALA A 195 2.66 18.63 -8.03
CA ALA A 195 2.15 17.67 -9.01
C ALA A 195 2.08 16.25 -8.43
N VAL A 196 3.11 15.81 -7.71
CA VAL A 196 3.11 14.52 -7.01
C VAL A 196 1.94 14.44 -6.03
N ARG A 197 1.66 15.51 -5.27
CA ARG A 197 0.52 15.58 -4.35
C ARG A 197 -0.82 15.44 -5.07
N LYS A 198 -0.98 16.09 -6.22
CA LYS A 198 -2.20 15.97 -7.04
C LYS A 198 -2.37 14.56 -7.59
N ILE A 199 -1.29 13.93 -8.06
CA ILE A 199 -1.31 12.55 -8.55
C ILE A 199 -1.70 11.58 -7.43
N GLU A 200 -1.10 11.72 -6.24
CA GLU A 200 -1.45 10.89 -5.07
C GLU A 200 -2.94 11.01 -4.72
N LEU A 201 -3.48 12.24 -4.70
CA LEU A 201 -4.90 12.49 -4.47
C LEU A 201 -5.80 11.82 -5.52
N ILE A 202 -5.43 11.93 -6.80
CA ILE A 202 -6.16 11.28 -7.89
C ILE A 202 -6.14 9.77 -7.72
N TYR A 203 -5.00 9.16 -7.39
CA TYR A 203 -4.93 7.72 -7.15
C TYR A 203 -5.74 7.30 -5.92
N ASN A 204 -5.63 8.00 -4.79
CA ASN A 204 -6.42 7.71 -3.60
C ASN A 204 -7.94 7.81 -3.85
N PHE A 205 -8.37 8.66 -4.79
CA PHE A 205 -9.77 8.75 -5.21
C PHE A 205 -10.19 7.63 -6.19
N THR A 206 -9.35 7.38 -7.20
CA THR A 206 -9.72 6.50 -8.34
C THR A 206 -9.52 5.02 -8.04
N VAL A 207 -8.45 4.65 -7.33
CA VAL A 207 -8.06 3.25 -7.09
C VAL A 207 -9.15 2.45 -6.37
N PRO A 208 -9.77 2.92 -5.26
CA PRO A 208 -10.83 2.15 -4.60
C PRO A 208 -12.02 1.89 -5.53
N THR A 209 -12.39 2.88 -6.34
CA THR A 209 -13.47 2.76 -7.33
C THR A 209 -13.11 1.72 -8.39
N PHE A 210 -11.90 1.78 -8.96
CA PHE A 210 -11.44 0.79 -9.93
C PHE A 210 -11.35 -0.61 -9.34
N CYS A 211 -10.95 -0.77 -8.09
CA CYS A 211 -10.93 -2.06 -7.40
C CYS A 211 -12.33 -2.69 -7.35
N VAL A 212 -13.34 -1.90 -6.95
CA VAL A 212 -14.74 -2.36 -6.91
C VAL A 212 -15.25 -2.70 -8.31
N LEU A 213 -14.92 -1.90 -9.32
CA LEU A 213 -15.33 -2.17 -10.70
C LEU A 213 -14.65 -3.43 -11.25
N ALA A 214 -13.35 -3.59 -11.03
CA ALA A 214 -12.60 -4.77 -11.46
C ALA A 214 -13.13 -6.05 -10.79
N TYR A 215 -13.45 -5.98 -9.50
CA TYR A 215 -14.08 -7.09 -8.78
C TYR A 215 -15.45 -7.44 -9.37
N ARG A 216 -16.33 -6.44 -9.56
CA ARG A 216 -17.66 -6.64 -10.16
C ARG A 216 -17.62 -7.16 -11.60
N ALA A 217 -16.58 -6.80 -12.35
CA ALA A 217 -16.35 -7.32 -13.70
C ALA A 217 -15.87 -8.79 -13.71
N GLY A 218 -15.68 -9.41 -12.55
CA GLY A 218 -15.23 -10.80 -12.43
C GLY A 218 -13.73 -10.99 -12.65
N PHE A 219 -12.93 -9.92 -12.71
CA PHE A 219 -11.49 -10.01 -12.95
C PHE A 219 -10.78 -10.81 -11.86
N HIS A 220 -11.16 -10.58 -10.60
CA HIS A 220 -10.58 -11.30 -9.46
C HIS A 220 -10.90 -12.80 -9.51
N GLU A 221 -12.15 -13.17 -9.77
CA GLU A 221 -12.56 -14.56 -9.92
C GLU A 221 -11.83 -15.23 -11.09
N PHE A 222 -11.65 -14.54 -12.21
CA PHE A 222 -10.87 -15.05 -13.34
C PHE A 222 -9.43 -15.37 -12.89
N VAL A 223 -8.74 -14.41 -12.25
CA VAL A 223 -7.36 -14.58 -11.78
C VAL A 223 -7.26 -15.70 -10.74
N VAL A 224 -8.18 -15.76 -9.77
CA VAL A 224 -8.24 -16.83 -8.76
C VAL A 224 -8.41 -18.19 -9.41
N ASN A 225 -9.33 -18.34 -10.37
CA ASN A 225 -9.53 -19.61 -11.05
C ASN A 225 -8.29 -20.00 -11.87
N CYS A 226 -7.62 -19.07 -12.54
CA CYS A 226 -6.39 -19.39 -13.29
C CYS A 226 -5.20 -19.76 -12.41
N LEU A 227 -5.05 -19.15 -11.23
CA LEU A 227 -3.87 -19.31 -10.38
C LEU A 227 -4.03 -20.35 -9.26
N LEU A 228 -5.24 -20.58 -8.76
CA LEU A 228 -5.49 -21.49 -7.63
C LEU A 228 -6.23 -22.77 -8.01
N LYS A 229 -6.95 -22.79 -9.13
CA LYS A 229 -7.44 -24.04 -9.71
C LYS A 229 -6.50 -24.40 -10.85
N PRO A 230 -5.44 -25.18 -10.62
CA PRO A 230 -4.91 -25.94 -11.74
C PRO A 230 -6.08 -26.79 -12.25
N SER A 231 -6.35 -26.70 -13.56
CA SER A 231 -7.20 -27.66 -14.26
C SER A 231 -6.80 -29.06 -13.80
N LEU A 232 -7.76 -29.76 -13.18
CA LEU A 232 -7.78 -31.23 -13.14
C LEU A 232 -7.58 -31.79 -14.55
#